data_AF-A0A6D2L3G8-F1
#
_entry.id   AF-A0A6D2L3G8-F1
#
_cell.length_a   1.000
_cell.length_b   1.000
_cell.length_c   1.000
_cell.angle_alpha   90.00
_cell.angle_beta   90.00
_cell.angle_gamma   90.00
#
_symmetry.space_group_name_H-M   'P 1'
#
loop_
_entity.id
_entity.type
_entity.pdbx_description
1 polymer ?
#
loop_
_entity_poly.entity_id
_entity_poly.type
_entity_poly.pdbx_seq_one_letter_code
_entity_poly.pdbx_strand_id
1 'polypeptide(L)'
;MGETVCLDGEEDLTKFYGYRSCATRQNHVFWDVVQYPIPPGANLKSVKANIRAALDQLGLDSCETITAYGDRMSHSKDDLRNSRILHLPQGELAVDLLYGAHTWSPLNIMVIPRPDTKSELHRVLKCLQSRHHNILLVNPDAPFLFDPVSWESIVECTQDLDGGKPIIGGRRTGDDTPVIKDFPSLTFLFDSVSESPGRTAFVFWDVTKYSKPTEANILSVGTSIREALQRLGHHGCVEILAFGADQLEQDPSERDFYKEDRIIRIPQGLYTKALDHFANLSNPGPLMVIPTPDQDDPQHWLLNRFLGERHFDLLSVKPPADEGLPQDALFLHYPDEILGCTDGVFEGKQITRGRRKMKDIRVIQDFSKPITFENRATPGVFVFWNLEDFPFPTTGWTPDAIYEKIDSAFPGAGYELSIWAYVKDEQGSWGGDFLTNKTWESSIYFLPGGGDKSAIRNRMLHDIFLWKADVEPDPANLFIVANVAEVVQDDEFSSIIDLLQRMHYKVSVVPGSFFEF
;
A
#
# COMPACT_ATOMS: atom_id res chain seq x y z
N MET A 1 7.52 -13.66 -37.89
CA MET A 1 7.65 -12.28 -37.39
C MET A 1 6.26 -11.82 -36.99
N GLY A 2 5.88 -12.08 -35.75
CA GLY A 2 4.64 -11.59 -35.18
C GLY A 2 5.00 -10.36 -34.35
N GLU A 3 4.60 -9.19 -34.82
CA GLU A 3 4.50 -8.01 -33.96
C GLU A 3 3.42 -8.30 -32.93
N THR A 4 3.85 -8.54 -31.69
CA THR A 4 2.96 -8.57 -30.54
C THR A 4 2.48 -7.13 -30.35
N VAL A 5 1.27 -6.87 -30.85
CA VAL A 5 0.49 -5.66 -30.54
C VAL A 5 0.49 -5.51 -29.02
N CYS A 6 1.06 -4.42 -28.51
CA CYS A 6 0.94 -4.03 -27.10
C CYS A 6 -0.57 -3.93 -26.80
N LEU A 7 -1.08 -4.81 -25.95
CA LEU A 7 -2.46 -4.73 -25.50
C LEU A 7 -2.59 -3.53 -24.56
N ASP A 8 -3.54 -2.66 -24.90
CA ASP A 8 -3.91 -1.44 -24.19
C ASP A 8 -4.26 -1.70 -22.72
N GLY A 9 -3.83 -0.83 -21.80
CA GLY A 9 -4.35 -0.75 -20.43
C GLY A 9 -3.98 -1.88 -19.46
N GLU A 10 -2.73 -2.34 -19.41
CA GLU A 10 -2.22 -3.28 -18.39
C GLU A 10 -1.18 -2.63 -17.46
N GLU A 11 -1.32 -2.86 -16.15
CA GLU A 11 -0.35 -2.54 -15.10
C GLU A 11 0.68 -3.64 -15.03
N ASP A 12 1.95 -3.31 -15.21
CA ASP A 12 3.05 -4.27 -15.09
C ASP A 12 3.64 -4.25 -13.68
N LEU A 13 3.26 -5.24 -12.85
CA LEU A 13 3.68 -5.33 -11.46
C LEU A 13 5.12 -5.84 -11.29
N THR A 14 5.82 -6.19 -12.37
CA THR A 14 7.22 -6.61 -12.30
C THR A 14 8.19 -5.42 -12.34
N LYS A 15 7.71 -4.21 -12.63
CA LYS A 15 8.56 -3.00 -12.79
C LYS A 15 9.15 -2.44 -11.50
N PHE A 16 8.78 -2.98 -10.33
CA PHE A 16 9.31 -2.56 -9.02
C PHE A 16 10.73 -3.10 -8.72
N TYR A 17 11.57 -3.29 -9.74
CA TYR A 17 12.91 -3.85 -9.60
C TYR A 17 13.80 -2.91 -8.76
N GLY A 18 14.25 -3.36 -7.58
CA GLY A 18 15.18 -2.63 -6.72
C GLY A 18 14.62 -2.04 -5.42
N TYR A 19 13.35 -2.29 -5.07
CA TYR A 19 12.84 -1.93 -3.75
C TYR A 19 13.59 -2.68 -2.64
N ARG A 20 13.95 -1.95 -1.58
CA ARG A 20 14.58 -2.54 -0.40
C ARG A 20 13.58 -3.41 0.36
N SER A 21 14.09 -4.48 0.97
CA SER A 21 13.29 -5.32 1.86
C SER A 21 12.73 -4.51 3.02
N CYS A 22 11.58 -4.91 3.56
CA CYS A 22 10.89 -4.14 4.60
C CYS A 22 11.81 -3.75 5.79
N ALA A 23 12.70 -4.65 6.21
CA ALA A 23 13.64 -4.41 7.30
C ALA A 23 14.68 -3.32 7.00
N THR A 24 15.03 -3.12 5.73
CA THR A 24 16.10 -2.21 5.27
C THR A 24 15.59 -0.93 4.62
N ARG A 25 14.27 -0.73 4.60
CA ARG A 25 13.61 0.52 4.21
C ARG A 25 13.91 1.61 5.22
N GLN A 26 13.83 2.86 4.77
CA GLN A 26 13.98 4.01 5.65
C GLN A 26 12.82 4.09 6.65
N ASN A 27 13.16 4.27 7.92
CA ASN A 27 12.19 4.42 9.00
C ASN A 27 12.06 5.89 9.39
N HIS A 28 10.84 6.42 9.29
CA HIS A 28 10.51 7.80 9.63
C HIS A 28 9.44 7.83 10.71
N VAL A 29 9.69 8.61 11.77
CA VAL A 29 8.78 8.79 12.89
C VAL A 29 8.19 10.19 12.83
N PHE A 30 6.86 10.26 12.79
CA PHE A 30 6.08 11.49 12.80
C PHE A 30 5.34 11.58 14.13
N TRP A 31 5.64 12.60 14.91
CA TRP A 31 5.16 12.75 16.27
C TRP A 31 4.35 14.03 16.40
N ASP A 32 3.04 13.90 16.55
CA ASP A 32 2.15 14.98 16.95
C ASP A 32 2.32 15.26 18.45
N VAL A 33 3.11 16.29 18.76
CA VAL A 33 3.36 16.72 20.15
C VAL A 33 2.24 17.62 20.69
N VAL A 34 1.26 17.99 19.88
CA VAL A 34 0.03 18.65 20.36
C VAL A 34 -0.84 17.62 21.07
N GLN A 35 -1.03 16.44 20.45
CA GLN A 35 -1.81 15.35 21.04
C GLN A 35 -1.02 14.57 22.10
N TYR A 36 0.28 14.34 21.87
CA TYR A 36 1.13 13.60 22.79
C TYR A 36 2.41 14.39 23.14
N PRO A 37 2.31 15.38 24.04
CA PRO A 37 3.39 16.32 24.32
C PRO A 37 4.57 15.67 25.05
N ILE A 38 5.77 16.18 24.78
CA ILE A 38 6.99 15.80 25.49
C ILE A 38 7.06 16.57 26.83
N PRO A 39 7.09 15.89 27.99
CA PRO A 39 7.16 16.54 29.30
C PRO A 39 8.46 17.33 29.49
N PRO A 40 8.45 18.51 30.15
CA PRO A 40 9.65 19.34 30.32
C PRO A 40 10.88 18.64 30.92
N GLY A 41 10.66 17.67 31.82
CA GLY A 41 11.72 16.89 32.45
C GLY A 41 12.21 15.67 31.67
N ALA A 42 11.63 15.39 30.49
CA ALA A 42 11.95 14.20 29.71
C ALA A 42 13.38 14.24 29.18
N ASN A 43 14.08 13.12 29.30
CA ASN A 43 15.41 12.94 28.71
C ASN A 43 15.27 12.58 27.22
N LEU A 44 15.39 13.58 26.34
CA LEU A 44 15.25 13.43 24.89
C LEU A 44 16.19 12.39 24.27
N LYS A 45 17.39 12.18 24.85
CA LYS A 45 18.31 11.13 24.37
C LYS A 45 17.77 9.74 24.67
N SER A 46 17.18 9.55 25.86
CA SER A 46 16.52 8.29 26.25
C SER A 46 15.29 8.03 25.40
N VAL A 47 14.42 9.04 25.21
CA VAL A 47 13.23 8.94 24.35
C VAL A 47 13.60 8.44 22.96
N LYS A 48 14.62 9.06 22.34
CA LYS A 48 15.12 8.66 21.03
C LYS A 48 15.69 7.24 21.02
N ALA A 49 16.43 6.87 22.06
CA ALA A 49 16.98 5.52 22.20
C ALA A 49 15.87 4.47 22.33
N ASN A 50 14.80 4.77 23.09
CA ASN A 50 13.66 3.88 23.24
C ASN A 50 12.89 3.69 21.94
N ILE A 51 12.59 4.76 21.20
CA ILE A 51 11.91 4.67 19.89
C ILE A 51 12.72 3.80 18.92
N ARG A 52 14.04 3.97 18.92
CA ARG A 52 14.94 3.16 18.08
C ARG A 52 14.98 1.71 18.50
N ALA A 53 15.12 1.45 19.79
CA ALA A 53 15.08 0.09 20.32
C ALA A 53 13.73 -0.58 20.00
N ALA A 54 12.62 0.16 20.05
CA ALA A 54 11.31 -0.37 19.68
C ALA A 54 11.22 -0.73 18.19
N LEU A 55 11.74 0.12 17.30
CA LEU A 55 11.84 -0.19 15.87
C LEU A 55 12.70 -1.43 15.62
N ASP A 56 13.88 -1.51 16.26
CA ASP A 56 14.77 -2.67 16.15
C ASP A 56 14.05 -3.96 16.59
N GLN A 57 13.25 -3.89 17.66
CA GLN A 57 12.49 -5.02 18.22
C GLN A 57 11.27 -5.41 17.38
N LEU A 58 10.74 -4.47 16.60
CA LEU A 58 9.76 -4.75 15.54
C LEU A 58 10.43 -5.33 14.28
N GLY A 59 11.76 -5.48 14.25
CA GLY A 59 12.51 -6.01 13.11
C GLY A 59 12.78 -4.99 12.01
N LEU A 60 12.81 -3.70 12.36
CA LEU A 60 13.08 -2.59 11.45
C LEU A 60 14.43 -1.96 11.77
N ASP A 61 15.37 -2.03 10.84
CA ASP A 61 16.73 -1.55 11.08
C ASP A 61 16.80 -0.04 10.89
N SER A 62 17.43 0.66 11.83
CA SER A 62 17.78 2.08 11.74
C SER A 62 16.59 3.05 11.80
N CYS A 63 16.84 4.30 12.17
CA CYS A 63 15.82 5.35 12.19
C CYS A 63 16.43 6.65 11.65
N GLU A 64 15.92 7.06 10.49
CA GLU A 64 16.43 8.19 9.71
C GLU A 64 16.04 9.50 10.37
N THR A 65 14.74 9.68 10.62
CA THR A 65 14.21 10.93 11.18
C THR A 65 13.15 10.68 12.25
N ILE A 66 13.17 11.54 13.27
CA ILE A 66 12.07 11.73 14.22
C ILE A 66 11.66 13.19 14.10
N THR A 67 10.46 13.45 13.60
CA THR A 67 9.94 14.79 13.38
C THR A 67 8.75 15.04 14.31
N ALA A 68 8.89 16.07 15.16
CA ALA A 68 7.90 16.48 16.15
C ALA A 68 7.13 17.72 15.65
N TYR A 69 5.80 17.62 15.64
CA TYR A 69 4.86 18.61 15.12
C TYR A 69 4.07 19.25 16.26
N GLY A 70 4.13 20.58 16.34
CA GLY A 70 3.34 21.35 17.30
C GLY A 70 4.01 22.64 17.75
N ASP A 71 3.20 23.68 17.94
CA ASP A 71 3.64 25.03 18.30
C ASP A 71 4.11 25.13 19.76
N ARG A 72 3.66 24.21 20.62
CA ARG A 72 3.99 24.17 22.05
C ARG A 72 5.07 23.15 22.35
N MET A 73 6.26 23.65 22.67
CA MET A 73 7.40 22.82 23.04
C MET A 73 8.09 23.38 24.28
N SER A 74 8.29 22.53 25.30
CA SER A 74 8.95 22.93 26.55
C SER A 74 10.47 22.90 26.48
N HIS A 75 11.03 22.12 25.55
CA HIS A 75 12.48 22.01 25.36
C HIS A 75 12.98 23.04 24.36
N SER A 76 14.24 23.44 24.51
CA SER A 76 14.84 24.36 23.54
C SER A 76 15.03 23.68 22.18
N LYS A 77 15.06 24.48 21.11
CA LYS A 77 15.40 23.98 19.76
C LYS A 77 16.75 23.28 19.73
N ASP A 78 17.71 23.74 20.54
CA ASP A 78 19.04 23.14 20.64
C ASP A 78 19.00 21.76 21.30
N ASP A 79 18.19 21.56 22.35
CA ASP A 79 18.04 20.26 23.01
C ASP A 79 17.46 19.19 22.07
N LEU A 80 16.45 19.58 21.28
CA LEU A 80 15.83 18.73 20.26
C LEU A 80 16.83 18.40 19.14
N ARG A 81 17.51 19.42 18.61
CA ARG A 81 18.54 19.25 17.57
C ARG A 81 19.68 18.35 18.03
N ASN A 82 20.19 18.55 19.25
CA ASN A 82 21.24 17.72 19.84
C ASN A 82 20.78 16.27 20.04
N SER A 83 19.49 16.05 20.23
CA SER A 83 18.87 14.73 20.32
C SER A 83 18.52 14.15 18.94
N ARG A 84 18.69 14.91 17.85
CA ARG A 84 18.26 14.60 16.48
C ARG A 84 16.74 14.37 16.37
N ILE A 85 15.98 15.17 17.09
CA ILE A 85 14.53 15.31 16.90
C ILE A 85 14.34 16.62 16.14
N LEU A 86 13.76 16.54 14.93
CA LEU A 86 13.43 17.71 14.13
C LEU A 86 12.12 18.30 14.65
N HIS A 87 12.11 19.59 15.02
CA HIS A 87 10.90 20.26 15.49
C HIS A 87 10.33 21.16 14.41
N LEU A 88 9.09 20.89 14.03
CA LEU A 88 8.30 21.70 13.10
C LEU A 88 7.13 22.33 13.87
N PRO A 89 7.27 23.60 14.31
CA PRO A 89 6.24 24.28 15.10
C PRO A 89 5.02 24.70 14.27
N GLN A 90 5.15 24.71 12.95
CA GLN A 90 4.11 24.95 11.95
C GLN A 90 4.28 23.92 10.82
N GLY A 91 3.18 23.56 10.16
CA GLY A 91 3.13 22.59 9.05
C GLY A 91 2.06 21.52 9.25
N GLU A 92 1.52 20.99 8.16
CA GLU A 92 0.57 19.88 8.18
C GLU A 92 1.31 18.54 8.14
N LEU A 93 1.17 17.73 9.20
CA LEU A 93 1.83 16.41 9.31
C LEU A 93 1.53 15.52 8.10
N ALA A 94 0.30 15.58 7.55
CA ALA A 94 -0.11 14.81 6.39
C ALA A 94 0.62 15.22 5.10
N VAL A 95 0.86 16.52 4.89
CA VAL A 95 1.63 17.04 3.75
C VAL A 95 3.08 16.59 3.81
N ASP A 96 3.72 16.70 4.97
CA ASP A 96 5.11 16.27 5.14
C ASP A 96 5.27 14.75 5.01
N LEU A 97 4.29 13.98 5.49
CA LEU A 97 4.22 12.53 5.27
C LEU A 97 4.22 12.21 3.77
N LEU A 98 3.35 12.87 3.00
CA LEU A 98 3.23 12.66 1.56
C LEU A 98 4.50 13.10 0.80
N TYR A 99 5.09 14.22 1.21
CA TYR A 99 6.36 14.70 0.67
C TYR A 99 7.49 13.69 0.93
N GLY A 100 7.61 13.21 2.17
CA GLY A 100 8.59 12.20 2.56
C GLY A 100 8.37 10.86 1.86
N ALA A 101 7.12 10.45 1.68
CA ALA A 101 6.74 9.22 1.00
C ALA A 101 7.06 9.22 -0.51
N HIS A 102 7.22 10.40 -1.12
CA HIS A 102 7.57 10.55 -2.52
C HIS A 102 9.05 10.22 -2.80
N THR A 103 9.39 8.94 -2.62
CA THR A 103 10.71 8.37 -2.83
C THR A 103 10.63 7.18 -3.80
N TRP A 104 11.74 6.80 -4.40
CA TRP A 104 11.79 5.63 -5.30
C TRP A 104 11.64 4.28 -4.59
N SER A 105 11.40 4.25 -3.28
CA SER A 105 11.24 3.02 -2.50
C SER A 105 10.21 3.23 -1.39
N PRO A 106 9.33 2.27 -1.11
CA PRO A 106 8.42 2.37 0.01
C PRO A 106 9.16 2.58 1.33
N LEU A 107 8.48 3.22 2.28
CA LEU A 107 9.01 3.58 3.60
C LEU A 107 8.35 2.77 4.71
N ASN A 108 8.98 2.78 5.87
CA ASN A 108 8.35 2.43 7.13
C ASN A 108 8.02 3.73 7.88
N ILE A 109 6.74 3.94 8.16
CA ILE A 109 6.22 5.19 8.71
C ILE A 109 5.61 4.85 10.07
N MET A 110 6.14 5.48 11.12
CA MET A 110 5.58 5.41 12.47
C MET A 110 4.93 6.74 12.82
N VAL A 111 3.68 6.71 13.30
CA VAL A 111 2.93 7.89 13.74
C VAL A 111 2.59 7.81 15.23
N ILE A 112 2.87 8.89 15.96
CA ILE A 112 2.68 9.00 17.41
C ILE A 112 1.87 10.27 17.74
N PRO A 113 0.72 10.19 18.43
CA PRO A 113 -0.05 8.99 18.71
C PRO A 113 -0.83 8.53 17.47
N ARG A 114 -1.55 7.41 17.59
CA ARG A 114 -2.51 6.94 16.60
C ARG A 114 -3.51 8.07 16.27
N PRO A 115 -3.66 8.45 14.98
CA PRO A 115 -4.64 9.47 14.60
C PRO A 115 -6.08 8.94 14.68
N ASP A 116 -7.04 9.85 14.82
CA ASP A 116 -8.46 9.51 14.77
C ASP A 116 -8.81 8.80 13.45
N THR A 117 -9.56 7.69 13.52
CA THR A 117 -9.88 6.84 12.36
C THR A 117 -10.69 7.54 11.26
N LYS A 118 -11.33 8.67 11.57
CA LYS A 118 -12.11 9.51 10.65
C LYS A 118 -11.35 10.75 10.19
N SER A 119 -10.12 10.97 10.68
CA SER A 119 -9.30 12.11 10.26
C SER A 119 -8.75 11.93 8.85
N GLU A 120 -8.50 13.05 8.16
CA GLU A 120 -7.80 13.06 6.87
C GLU A 120 -6.41 12.44 6.97
N LEU A 121 -5.71 12.59 8.09
CA LEU A 121 -4.43 11.94 8.33
C LEU A 121 -4.55 10.40 8.28
N HIS A 122 -5.56 9.82 8.93
CA HIS A 122 -5.77 8.37 8.88
C HIS A 122 -6.08 7.89 7.45
N ARG A 123 -6.83 8.68 6.67
CA ARG A 123 -7.05 8.40 5.25
C ARG A 123 -5.75 8.45 4.45
N VAL A 124 -4.94 9.50 4.60
CA VAL A 124 -3.64 9.64 3.93
C VAL A 124 -2.75 8.43 4.23
N LEU A 125 -2.72 7.96 5.47
CA LEU A 125 -1.98 6.75 5.85
C LEU A 125 -2.50 5.49 5.14
N LYS A 126 -3.82 5.34 4.95
CA LYS A 126 -4.39 4.25 4.12
C LYS A 126 -3.96 4.36 2.65
N CYS A 127 -3.96 5.58 2.09
CA CYS A 127 -3.48 5.84 0.73
C CYS A 127 -1.97 5.51 0.58
N LEU A 128 -1.17 5.76 1.61
CA LEU A 128 0.25 5.38 1.61
C LEU A 128 0.41 3.86 1.78
N GLN A 129 -0.40 3.20 2.60
CA GLN A 129 -0.36 1.74 2.72
C GLN A 129 -0.64 1.05 1.39
N SER A 130 -1.62 1.52 0.62
CA SER A 130 -1.92 0.98 -0.72
C SER A 130 -0.82 1.24 -1.76
N ARG A 131 0.13 2.13 -1.45
CA ARG A 131 1.39 2.37 -2.18
C ARG A 131 2.58 1.64 -1.55
N HIS A 132 2.30 0.57 -0.80
CA HIS A 132 3.25 -0.35 -0.20
C HIS A 132 4.10 0.21 0.96
N HIS A 133 3.77 1.39 1.49
CA HIS A 133 4.38 1.88 2.72
C HIS A 133 3.90 1.05 3.92
N ASN A 134 4.81 0.73 4.83
CA ASN A 134 4.45 0.06 6.08
C ASN A 134 4.06 1.13 7.09
N ILE A 135 2.86 1.02 7.67
CA ILE A 135 2.33 2.02 8.59
C ILE A 135 2.23 1.42 10.00
N LEU A 136 2.87 2.10 10.96
CA LEU A 136 2.89 1.76 12.38
C LEU A 136 2.25 2.89 13.18
N LEU A 137 1.26 2.58 14.00
CA LEU A 137 0.53 3.56 14.81
C LEU A 137 0.79 3.27 16.28
N VAL A 138 1.41 4.21 16.98
CA VAL A 138 1.68 4.07 18.41
C VAL A 138 0.48 4.64 19.17
N ASN A 139 -0.21 3.84 19.95
CA ASN A 139 -1.35 4.30 20.76
C ASN A 139 -1.01 4.30 22.25
N PRO A 140 -0.33 5.35 22.77
CA PRO A 140 0.11 5.35 24.15
C PRO A 140 -1.05 5.67 25.12
N ASP A 141 -1.43 4.72 25.97
CA ASP A 141 -2.40 4.94 27.05
C ASP A 141 -1.81 5.68 28.28
N ALA A 142 -0.49 5.86 28.32
CA ALA A 142 0.25 6.49 29.42
C ALA A 142 1.56 7.13 28.91
N PRO A 143 2.18 8.07 29.66
CA PRO A 143 3.43 8.76 29.27
C PRO A 143 4.70 7.87 29.33
N PHE A 144 4.61 6.58 29.03
CA PHE A 144 5.73 5.62 29.15
C PHE A 144 6.88 5.91 28.17
N LEU A 145 6.61 6.65 27.09
CA LEU A 145 7.63 7.07 26.10
C LEU A 145 8.80 7.85 26.74
N PHE A 146 8.61 8.39 27.94
CA PHE A 146 9.59 9.21 28.65
C PHE A 146 10.32 8.47 29.77
N ASP A 147 9.96 7.21 30.04
CA ASP A 147 10.64 6.38 31.03
C ASP A 147 11.95 5.82 30.46
N PRO A 148 13.04 5.78 31.24
CA PRO A 148 14.38 5.47 30.73
C PRO A 148 14.58 4.01 30.25
N VAL A 149 13.60 3.11 30.44
CA VAL A 149 13.67 1.69 30.06
C VAL A 149 12.28 1.18 29.62
N SER A 150 11.70 1.74 28.56
CA SER A 150 10.31 1.46 28.17
C SER A 150 10.10 1.30 26.67
N TRP A 151 11.08 0.76 25.94
CA TRP A 151 10.88 0.44 24.53
C TRP A 151 9.84 -0.67 24.36
N GLU A 152 9.74 -1.57 25.35
CA GLU A 152 8.77 -2.67 25.41
C GLU A 152 7.34 -2.14 25.32
N SER A 153 7.00 -1.12 26.10
CA SER A 153 5.69 -0.47 26.06
C SER A 153 5.38 0.17 24.70
N ILE A 154 6.40 0.71 24.01
CA ILE A 154 6.22 1.23 22.65
C ILE A 154 5.84 0.08 21.71
N VAL A 155 6.55 -1.06 21.77
CA VAL A 155 6.24 -2.24 20.96
C VAL A 155 4.84 -2.76 21.26
N GLU A 156 4.47 -2.89 22.54
CA GLU A 156 3.16 -3.39 22.98
C GLU A 156 1.99 -2.50 22.53
N CYS A 157 2.18 -1.18 22.50
CA CYS A 157 1.14 -0.23 22.08
C CYS A 157 1.18 0.13 20.59
N THR A 158 2.16 -0.41 19.84
CA THR A 158 2.25 -0.19 18.39
C THR A 158 1.29 -1.13 17.69
N GLN A 159 0.47 -0.59 16.80
CA GLN A 159 -0.55 -1.28 16.04
C GLN A 159 -0.38 -1.01 14.55
N ASP A 160 -1.01 -1.84 13.73
CA ASP A 160 -1.26 -1.51 12.33
C ASP A 160 -2.42 -0.50 12.17
N LEU A 161 -2.71 -0.13 10.92
CA LEU A 161 -3.83 0.76 10.58
C LEU A 161 -5.20 0.21 11.00
N ASP A 162 -5.36 -1.11 11.04
CA ASP A 162 -6.61 -1.79 11.41
C ASP A 162 -6.75 -2.01 12.93
N GLY A 163 -5.72 -1.66 13.71
CA GLY A 163 -5.71 -1.76 15.18
C GLY A 163 -5.19 -3.11 15.70
N GLY A 164 -4.75 -4.00 14.82
CA GLY A 164 -4.11 -5.27 15.16
C GLY A 164 -2.62 -5.11 15.47
N LYS A 165 -1.96 -6.23 15.81
CA LYS A 165 -0.50 -6.27 15.89
C LYS A 165 0.10 -5.91 14.52
N PRO A 166 1.20 -5.14 14.46
CA PRO A 166 1.83 -4.76 13.22
C PRO A 166 2.18 -5.94 12.32
N ILE A 167 2.04 -5.73 11.01
CA ILE A 167 2.43 -6.69 9.98
C ILE A 167 3.61 -6.09 9.21
N ILE A 168 4.78 -6.71 9.32
CA ILE A 168 6.02 -6.23 8.72
C ILE A 168 6.58 -7.31 7.80
N GLY A 169 6.76 -6.98 6.52
CA GLY A 169 7.20 -7.94 5.50
C GLY A 169 6.25 -9.14 5.37
N GLY A 170 4.93 -8.91 5.53
CA GLY A 170 3.91 -9.95 5.49
C GLY A 170 3.86 -10.86 6.73
N ARG A 171 4.55 -10.50 7.82
CA ARG A 171 4.57 -11.27 9.08
C ARG A 171 4.01 -10.45 10.22
N ARG A 172 3.07 -11.02 10.97
CA ARG A 172 2.58 -10.41 12.21
C ARG A 172 3.68 -10.43 13.28
N THR A 173 3.92 -9.31 13.95
CA THR A 173 4.99 -9.19 14.96
C THR A 173 4.67 -10.02 16.20
N GLY A 174 5.72 -10.62 16.79
CA GLY A 174 5.63 -11.41 18.02
C GLY A 174 4.89 -12.75 17.91
N ASP A 175 4.52 -13.19 16.69
CA ASP A 175 3.93 -14.51 16.49
C ASP A 175 5.02 -15.56 16.21
N ASP A 176 4.94 -16.70 16.89
CA ASP A 176 5.80 -17.85 16.65
C ASP A 176 5.37 -18.63 15.38
N THR A 177 6.31 -19.36 14.77
CA THR A 177 5.99 -20.25 13.64
C THR A 177 5.21 -21.48 14.15
N PRO A 178 3.98 -21.72 13.66
CA PRO A 178 3.19 -22.89 14.03
C PRO A 178 3.90 -24.20 13.67
N VAL A 179 3.76 -25.21 14.53
CA VAL A 179 4.26 -26.56 14.27
C VAL A 179 3.09 -27.44 13.86
N ILE A 180 3.08 -27.85 12.58
CA ILE A 180 2.02 -28.71 12.03
C ILE A 180 2.57 -30.12 11.86
N LYS A 181 1.99 -31.07 12.59
CA LYS A 181 2.42 -32.48 12.60
C LYS A 181 1.33 -33.45 12.14
N ASP A 182 0.09 -32.98 12.13
CA ASP A 182 -1.09 -33.80 11.89
C ASP A 182 -2.28 -32.93 11.46
N PHE A 183 -3.40 -33.58 11.14
CA PHE A 183 -4.62 -32.90 10.76
C PHE A 183 -5.17 -31.96 11.87
N PRO A 184 -5.24 -32.35 13.17
CA PRO A 184 -5.68 -31.44 14.22
C PRO A 184 -4.87 -30.15 14.34
N SER A 185 -3.53 -30.22 14.25
CA SER A 185 -2.69 -29.03 14.28
C SER A 185 -2.91 -28.12 13.07
N LEU A 186 -3.18 -28.70 11.89
CA LEU A 186 -3.58 -27.94 10.69
C LEU A 186 -4.93 -27.24 10.89
N THR A 187 -5.94 -27.94 11.45
CA THR A 187 -7.25 -27.33 11.74
C THR A 187 -7.10 -26.12 12.66
N PHE A 188 -6.31 -26.25 13.73
CA PHE A 188 -6.06 -25.15 14.68
C PHE A 188 -5.46 -23.91 14.01
N LEU A 189 -4.54 -24.08 13.05
CA LEU A 189 -3.98 -22.96 12.28
C LEU A 189 -5.09 -22.18 11.57
N PHE A 190 -5.96 -22.86 10.81
CA PHE A 190 -7.04 -22.20 10.07
C PHE A 190 -8.12 -21.59 10.98
N ASP A 191 -8.41 -22.21 12.12
CA ASP A 191 -9.33 -21.66 13.12
C ASP A 191 -8.76 -20.36 13.72
N SER A 192 -7.47 -20.34 14.09
CA SER A 192 -6.82 -19.14 14.64
C SER A 192 -6.77 -17.97 13.64
N VAL A 193 -6.64 -18.28 12.35
CA VAL A 193 -6.67 -17.28 11.28
C VAL A 193 -8.08 -16.74 11.08
N SER A 194 -9.11 -17.57 11.22
CA SER A 194 -10.52 -17.16 11.11
C SER A 194 -10.93 -16.15 12.18
N GLU A 195 -10.28 -16.20 13.34
CA GLU A 195 -10.53 -15.30 14.47
C GLU A 195 -9.67 -14.02 14.44
N SER A 196 -8.66 -13.96 13.56
CA SER A 196 -7.74 -12.83 13.48
C SER A 196 -8.33 -11.63 12.72
N PRO A 197 -8.06 -10.38 13.14
CA PRO A 197 -8.41 -9.20 12.35
C PRO A 197 -7.58 -9.15 11.05
N GLY A 198 -8.24 -8.85 9.94
CA GLY A 198 -7.64 -8.74 8.59
C GLY A 198 -7.74 -10.01 7.73
N ARG A 199 -7.52 -9.88 6.41
CA ARG A 199 -7.44 -11.01 5.49
C ARG A 199 -6.04 -11.61 5.53
N THR A 200 -5.91 -12.89 5.87
CA THR A 200 -4.63 -13.62 5.80
C THR A 200 -4.52 -14.31 4.44
N ALA A 201 -3.42 -14.06 3.74
CA ALA A 201 -3.07 -14.78 2.53
C ALA A 201 -2.42 -16.12 2.88
N PHE A 202 -2.65 -17.12 2.03
CA PHE A 202 -1.99 -18.41 2.13
C PHE A 202 -1.15 -18.67 0.89
N VAL A 203 0.02 -19.25 1.08
CA VAL A 203 0.87 -19.74 -0.01
C VAL A 203 1.01 -21.24 0.16
N PHE A 204 0.51 -22.01 -0.80
CA PHE A 204 0.66 -23.46 -0.83
C PHE A 204 1.85 -23.79 -1.73
N TRP A 205 2.97 -24.10 -1.08
CA TRP A 205 4.22 -24.39 -1.76
C TRP A 205 4.53 -25.89 -1.67
N ASP A 206 4.46 -26.59 -2.79
CA ASP A 206 4.86 -27.98 -2.90
C ASP A 206 6.37 -28.08 -3.16
N VAL A 207 7.14 -28.17 -2.06
CA VAL A 207 8.62 -28.25 -2.11
C VAL A 207 9.11 -29.58 -2.71
N THR A 208 8.24 -30.58 -2.85
CA THR A 208 8.60 -31.86 -3.49
C THR A 208 8.59 -31.77 -5.00
N LYS A 209 7.75 -30.91 -5.56
CA LYS A 209 7.62 -30.67 -7.00
C LYS A 209 8.54 -29.56 -7.49
N TYR A 210 8.71 -28.48 -6.71
CA TYR A 210 9.51 -27.36 -7.16
C TYR A 210 10.29 -26.66 -6.05
N SER A 211 11.60 -26.55 -6.34
CA SER A 211 12.76 -26.14 -5.54
C SER A 211 12.88 -26.82 -4.18
N LYS A 212 13.99 -27.56 -3.99
CA LYS A 212 14.46 -27.99 -2.67
C LYS A 212 15.30 -26.85 -2.10
N PRO A 213 14.78 -26.07 -1.14
CA PRO A 213 15.50 -24.92 -0.63
C PRO A 213 16.77 -25.40 0.09
N THR A 214 17.91 -24.82 -0.23
CA THR A 214 19.13 -24.96 0.57
C THR A 214 19.15 -23.92 1.69
N GLU A 215 20.01 -24.12 2.70
CA GLU A 215 20.26 -23.15 3.77
C GLU A 215 20.49 -21.72 3.22
N ALA A 216 21.26 -21.59 2.14
CA ALA A 216 21.59 -20.30 1.54
C ALA A 216 20.39 -19.58 0.90
N ASN A 217 19.30 -20.30 0.61
CA ASN A 217 18.24 -19.81 -0.27
C ASN A 217 16.90 -19.57 0.42
N ILE A 218 16.57 -20.35 1.44
CA ILE A 218 15.22 -20.35 2.05
C ILE A 218 14.81 -19.01 2.69
N LEU A 219 15.74 -18.28 3.35
CA LEU A 219 15.43 -16.98 3.98
C LEU A 219 15.03 -15.91 2.95
N SER A 220 15.64 -15.98 1.75
CA SER A 220 15.31 -15.11 0.64
C SER A 220 13.96 -15.46 0.03
N VAL A 221 13.60 -16.74 -0.01
CA VAL A 221 12.40 -17.22 -0.71
C VAL A 221 11.12 -16.74 -0.03
N GLY A 222 10.95 -16.98 1.27
CA GLY A 222 9.71 -16.57 1.92
C GLY A 222 9.58 -15.05 2.02
N THR A 223 10.69 -14.31 2.15
CA THR A 223 10.68 -12.84 2.01
C THR A 223 10.17 -12.41 0.63
N SER A 224 10.71 -12.96 -0.44
CA SER A 224 10.35 -12.59 -1.82
C SER A 224 8.93 -12.99 -2.20
N ILE A 225 8.43 -14.14 -1.71
CA ILE A 225 7.01 -14.53 -1.88
C ILE A 225 6.08 -13.50 -1.22
N ARG A 226 6.39 -13.06 0.02
CA ARG A 226 5.58 -12.05 0.72
C ARG A 226 5.64 -10.70 0.03
N GLU A 227 6.81 -10.30 -0.46
CA GLU A 227 6.96 -9.08 -1.23
C GLU A 227 6.21 -9.11 -2.57
N ALA A 228 6.15 -10.28 -3.24
CA ALA A 228 5.34 -10.45 -4.45
C ALA A 228 3.84 -10.21 -4.15
N LEU A 229 3.31 -10.78 -3.07
CA LEU A 229 1.94 -10.52 -2.62
C LEU A 229 1.73 -9.06 -2.18
N GLN A 230 2.71 -8.45 -1.51
CA GLN A 230 2.65 -7.03 -1.15
C GLN A 230 2.58 -6.14 -2.39
N ARG A 231 3.34 -6.43 -3.45
CA ARG A 231 3.30 -5.73 -4.74
C ARG A 231 2.00 -5.93 -5.50
N LEU A 232 1.32 -7.07 -5.30
CA LEU A 232 -0.07 -7.25 -5.74
C LEU A 232 -1.05 -6.36 -4.96
N GLY A 233 -0.68 -5.82 -3.80
CA GLY A 233 -1.54 -5.00 -2.95
C GLY A 233 -2.08 -5.73 -1.72
N HIS A 234 -1.58 -6.94 -1.42
CA HIS A 234 -1.88 -7.62 -0.17
C HIS A 234 -0.96 -7.15 0.94
N HIS A 235 -1.47 -6.31 1.84
CA HIS A 235 -0.71 -5.77 2.98
C HIS A 235 -0.94 -6.53 4.30
N GLY A 236 -1.69 -7.64 4.26
CA GLY A 236 -1.99 -8.49 5.41
C GLY A 236 -0.91 -9.54 5.70
N CYS A 237 -1.20 -10.43 6.64
CA CYS A 237 -0.31 -11.55 6.97
C CYS A 237 -0.27 -12.56 5.81
N VAL A 238 0.86 -13.23 5.64
CA VAL A 238 1.05 -14.26 4.62
C VAL A 238 1.62 -15.51 5.29
N GLU A 239 0.81 -16.54 5.36
CA GLU A 239 1.20 -17.86 5.87
C GLU A 239 1.70 -18.74 4.72
N ILE A 240 2.96 -19.15 4.77
CA ILE A 240 3.58 -19.99 3.73
C ILE A 240 3.59 -21.43 4.23
N LEU A 241 2.83 -22.30 3.56
CA LEU A 241 2.70 -23.72 3.87
C LEU A 241 3.56 -24.50 2.87
N ALA A 242 4.69 -25.01 3.35
CA ALA A 242 5.63 -25.83 2.58
C ALA A 242 5.30 -27.32 2.73
N PHE A 243 4.62 -27.89 1.74
CA PHE A 243 4.16 -29.28 1.72
C PHE A 243 5.25 -30.26 1.31
N GLY A 244 5.44 -31.31 2.11
CA GLY A 244 6.48 -32.32 1.90
C GLY A 244 7.87 -31.89 2.37
N ALA A 245 7.97 -30.74 3.04
CA ALA A 245 9.21 -30.27 3.65
C ALA A 245 9.66 -31.18 4.81
N ASP A 246 8.75 -31.94 5.43
CA ASP A 246 9.05 -32.95 6.45
C ASP A 246 9.92 -34.11 5.94
N GLN A 247 9.94 -34.34 4.63
CA GLN A 247 10.74 -35.38 3.98
C GLN A 247 12.16 -34.94 3.63
N LEU A 248 12.45 -33.65 3.80
CA LEU A 248 13.80 -33.11 3.62
C LEU A 248 14.58 -33.38 4.92
N GLU A 249 15.56 -34.28 4.85
CA GLU A 249 16.49 -34.51 5.96
C GLU A 249 17.19 -33.19 6.30
N GLN A 250 17.09 -32.78 7.56
CA GLN A 250 17.87 -31.68 8.12
C GLN A 250 18.86 -32.27 9.13
N ASP A 251 20.11 -31.81 9.10
CA ASP A 251 21.05 -32.14 10.16
C ASP A 251 20.51 -31.52 11.48
N PRO A 252 20.31 -32.30 12.55
CA PRO A 252 19.84 -31.79 13.84
C PRO A 252 20.75 -30.73 14.48
N SER A 253 21.99 -30.58 13.99
CA SER A 253 22.94 -29.55 14.40
C SER A 253 22.84 -28.25 13.59
N GLU A 254 22.08 -28.23 12.49
CA GLU A 254 21.83 -27.05 11.65
C GLU A 254 20.61 -26.25 12.15
N ARG A 255 20.58 -24.95 11.85
CA ARG A 255 19.45 -24.08 12.20
C ARG A 255 18.21 -24.47 11.40
N ASP A 256 17.02 -24.37 12.02
CA ASP A 256 15.77 -24.56 11.29
C ASP A 256 15.40 -23.28 10.53
N PHE A 257 15.94 -23.15 9.33
CA PHE A 257 15.77 -21.96 8.49
C PHE A 257 14.32 -21.74 8.02
N TYR A 258 13.50 -22.80 7.96
CA TYR A 258 12.06 -22.64 7.71
C TYR A 258 11.41 -21.88 8.87
N LYS A 259 11.80 -22.22 10.10
CA LYS A 259 11.31 -21.52 11.29
C LYS A 259 11.77 -20.07 11.33
N GLU A 260 13.04 -19.79 10.98
CA GLU A 260 13.59 -18.43 10.94
C GLU A 260 12.83 -17.51 9.98
N ASP A 261 12.42 -18.00 8.81
CA ASP A 261 11.61 -17.22 7.86
C ASP A 261 10.09 -17.42 8.01
N ARG A 262 9.64 -18.01 9.12
CA ARG A 262 8.23 -18.32 9.41
C ARG A 262 7.51 -19.06 8.27
N ILE A 263 8.17 -20.05 7.69
CA ILE A 263 7.61 -20.97 6.72
C ILE A 263 7.14 -22.22 7.49
N ILE A 264 5.87 -22.55 7.34
CA ILE A 264 5.21 -23.64 8.05
C ILE A 264 5.43 -24.93 7.26
N ARG A 265 6.20 -25.86 7.84
CA ARG A 265 6.39 -27.20 7.25
C ARG A 265 5.10 -28.00 7.44
N ILE A 266 4.58 -28.54 6.34
CA ILE A 266 3.37 -29.35 6.35
C ILE A 266 3.71 -30.77 5.88
N PRO A 267 3.35 -31.82 6.67
CA PRO A 267 3.51 -33.20 6.27
C PRO A 267 2.92 -33.54 4.90
N GLN A 268 3.60 -34.40 4.15
CA GLN A 268 3.07 -34.88 2.86
C GLN A 268 1.69 -35.55 3.06
N GLY A 269 0.73 -35.21 2.19
CA GLY A 269 -0.63 -35.76 2.22
C GLY A 269 -1.68 -34.88 2.90
N LEU A 270 -1.29 -33.78 3.56
CA LEU A 270 -2.24 -32.82 4.14
C LEU A 270 -2.70 -31.73 3.17
N TYR A 271 -2.18 -31.68 1.93
CA TYR A 271 -2.50 -30.66 0.93
C TYR A 271 -4.00 -30.51 0.67
N THR A 272 -4.70 -31.62 0.39
CA THR A 272 -6.14 -31.61 0.16
C THR A 272 -6.92 -31.13 1.38
N LYS A 273 -6.44 -31.47 2.58
CA LYS A 273 -7.06 -31.01 3.84
C LYS A 273 -6.87 -29.52 4.07
N ALA A 274 -5.70 -28.98 3.72
CA ALA A 274 -5.45 -27.55 3.79
C ALA A 274 -6.35 -26.80 2.79
N LEU A 275 -6.54 -27.32 1.57
CA LEU A 275 -7.49 -26.77 0.60
C LEU A 275 -8.93 -26.79 1.14
N ASP A 276 -9.37 -27.91 1.71
CA ASP A 276 -10.70 -28.03 2.32
C ASP A 276 -10.90 -27.02 3.47
N HIS A 277 -9.88 -26.79 4.31
CA HIS A 277 -9.95 -25.78 5.36
C HIS A 277 -9.99 -24.36 4.81
N PHE A 278 -9.11 -24.04 3.86
CA PHE A 278 -9.12 -22.74 3.19
C PHE A 278 -10.49 -22.45 2.55
N ALA A 279 -11.11 -23.45 1.93
CA ALA A 279 -12.45 -23.39 1.37
C ALA A 279 -13.51 -22.94 2.39
N ASN A 280 -13.35 -23.33 3.64
CA ASN A 280 -14.35 -23.10 4.68
C ASN A 280 -14.11 -21.81 5.46
N LEU A 281 -13.06 -21.05 5.14
CA LEU A 281 -12.83 -19.73 5.69
C LEU A 281 -13.96 -18.78 5.28
N SER A 282 -14.45 -18.00 6.24
CA SER A 282 -15.55 -17.03 6.01
C SER A 282 -15.11 -15.81 5.19
N ASN A 283 -13.84 -15.40 5.27
CA ASN A 283 -13.27 -14.26 4.57
C ASN A 283 -11.77 -14.49 4.29
N PRO A 284 -11.43 -15.47 3.43
CA PRO A 284 -10.03 -15.76 3.14
C PRO A 284 -9.37 -14.58 2.41
N GLY A 285 -8.08 -14.37 2.68
CA GLY A 285 -7.23 -13.60 1.77
C GLY A 285 -6.89 -14.41 0.51
N PRO A 286 -5.96 -13.93 -0.33
CA PRO A 286 -5.57 -14.62 -1.54
C PRO A 286 -4.89 -15.96 -1.23
N LEU A 287 -5.13 -16.96 -2.09
CA LEU A 287 -4.34 -18.19 -2.13
C LEU A 287 -3.37 -18.14 -3.31
N MET A 288 -2.09 -18.32 -3.04
CA MET A 288 -1.05 -18.50 -4.07
C MET A 288 -0.56 -19.95 -4.07
N VAL A 289 -0.47 -20.58 -5.23
CA VAL A 289 -0.02 -21.98 -5.37
C VAL A 289 1.28 -22.06 -6.17
N ILE A 290 2.29 -22.74 -5.61
CA ILE A 290 3.64 -22.84 -6.16
C ILE A 290 4.11 -24.32 -6.10
N PRO A 291 4.50 -24.95 -7.22
CA PRO A 291 4.16 -24.55 -8.57
C PRO A 291 2.66 -24.80 -8.83
N THR A 292 2.15 -24.27 -9.93
CA THR A 292 0.84 -24.64 -10.45
C THR A 292 0.81 -26.15 -10.71
N PRO A 293 -0.15 -26.91 -10.16
CA PRO A 293 -0.21 -28.35 -10.40
C PRO A 293 -0.46 -28.68 -11.88
N ASP A 294 0.17 -29.76 -12.36
CA ASP A 294 0.01 -30.25 -13.72
C ASP A 294 -1.44 -30.66 -14.01
N GLN A 295 -1.84 -30.65 -15.29
CA GLN A 295 -3.24 -30.95 -15.66
C GLN A 295 -3.74 -32.31 -15.17
N ASP A 296 -2.85 -33.30 -15.12
CA ASP A 296 -3.13 -34.67 -14.69
C ASP A 296 -3.05 -34.85 -13.16
N ASP A 297 -2.65 -33.82 -12.41
CA ASP A 297 -2.58 -33.87 -10.96
C ASP A 297 -3.99 -33.72 -10.34
N PRO A 298 -4.39 -34.59 -9.39
CA PRO A 298 -5.65 -34.42 -8.66
C PRO A 298 -5.83 -33.04 -8.02
N GLN A 299 -4.74 -32.38 -7.62
CA GLN A 299 -4.72 -31.02 -7.08
C GLN A 299 -5.16 -29.97 -8.11
N HIS A 300 -4.83 -30.15 -9.40
CA HIS A 300 -5.24 -29.25 -10.48
C HIS A 300 -6.77 -29.25 -10.67
N TRP A 301 -7.40 -30.43 -10.62
CA TRP A 301 -8.86 -30.52 -10.69
C TRP A 301 -9.53 -29.84 -9.50
N LEU A 302 -9.00 -30.04 -8.28
CA LEU A 302 -9.49 -29.36 -7.08
C LEU A 302 -9.40 -27.84 -7.24
N LEU A 303 -8.25 -27.31 -7.64
CA LEU A 303 -8.05 -25.87 -7.86
C LEU A 303 -8.98 -25.30 -8.93
N ASN A 304 -9.21 -26.01 -10.03
CA ASN A 304 -10.17 -25.58 -11.06
C ASN A 304 -11.61 -25.56 -10.55
N ARG A 305 -11.97 -26.53 -9.70
CA ARG A 305 -13.26 -26.51 -9.01
C ARG A 305 -13.38 -25.28 -8.10
N PHE A 306 -12.32 -24.94 -7.38
CA PHE A 306 -12.26 -23.71 -6.57
C PHE A 306 -12.42 -22.44 -7.41
N LEU A 307 -11.74 -22.36 -8.56
CA LEU A 307 -11.87 -21.25 -9.52
C LEU A 307 -13.30 -21.10 -10.06
N GLY A 308 -14.01 -22.20 -10.26
CA GLY A 308 -15.36 -22.20 -10.84
C GLY A 308 -16.48 -21.98 -9.84
N GLU A 309 -16.31 -22.35 -8.57
CA GLU A 309 -17.38 -22.36 -7.58
C GLU A 309 -17.42 -21.11 -6.68
N ARG A 310 -16.34 -20.31 -6.59
CA ARG A 310 -16.24 -19.20 -5.62
C ARG A 310 -15.41 -18.01 -6.13
N HIS A 311 -15.82 -16.79 -5.81
CA HIS A 311 -15.11 -15.54 -6.12
C HIS A 311 -13.88 -15.30 -5.21
N PHE A 312 -13.01 -16.31 -5.07
CA PHE A 312 -11.77 -16.18 -4.31
C PHE A 312 -10.64 -15.60 -5.16
N ASP A 313 -9.74 -14.87 -4.51
CA ASP A 313 -8.48 -14.46 -5.11
C ASP A 313 -7.54 -15.66 -5.15
N LEU A 314 -7.36 -16.26 -6.33
CA LEU A 314 -6.49 -17.41 -6.55
C LEU A 314 -5.39 -17.05 -7.55
N LEU A 315 -4.15 -17.30 -7.13
CA LEU A 315 -2.93 -17.04 -7.88
C LEU A 315 -2.18 -18.36 -8.09
N SER A 316 -1.71 -18.56 -9.31
CA SER A 316 -1.02 -19.76 -9.76
C SER A 316 0.34 -19.36 -10.31
N VAL A 317 1.41 -19.85 -9.70
CA VAL A 317 2.78 -19.55 -10.14
C VAL A 317 3.25 -20.69 -11.03
N LYS A 318 3.52 -20.41 -12.30
CA LYS A 318 4.09 -21.37 -13.24
C LYS A 318 5.58 -21.08 -13.40
N PRO A 319 6.46 -21.93 -12.86
CA PRO A 319 7.89 -21.76 -13.05
C PRO A 319 8.28 -21.68 -14.54
N PRO A 320 9.34 -20.95 -14.89
CA PRO A 320 9.80 -20.84 -16.27
C PRO A 320 10.18 -22.21 -16.84
N ALA A 321 9.77 -22.48 -18.09
CA ALA A 321 10.06 -23.71 -18.81
C ALA A 321 11.44 -23.65 -19.50
N ASP A 322 12.18 -24.74 -19.39
CA ASP A 322 13.35 -25.20 -20.16
C ASP A 322 14.81 -24.96 -19.71
N GLU A 323 15.45 -26.13 -19.55
CA GLU A 323 16.73 -26.61 -20.07
C GLU A 323 18.04 -25.89 -19.69
N GLY A 324 18.69 -26.42 -18.64
CA GLY A 324 20.15 -26.62 -18.68
C GLY A 324 21.02 -25.75 -17.77
N LEU A 325 20.45 -24.94 -16.88
CA LEU A 325 21.22 -24.21 -15.87
C LEU A 325 20.64 -24.37 -14.45
N PRO A 326 21.48 -24.40 -13.39
CA PRO A 326 21.04 -24.44 -11.98
C PRO A 326 20.36 -23.14 -11.48
N GLN A 327 19.78 -22.35 -12.40
CA GLN A 327 19.11 -21.06 -12.15
C GLN A 327 17.63 -21.23 -11.75
N ASP A 328 17.12 -22.46 -11.79
CA ASP A 328 15.76 -22.86 -11.39
C ASP A 328 15.44 -22.59 -9.90
N ALA A 329 16.45 -22.58 -9.03
CA ALA A 329 16.24 -22.23 -7.62
C ALA A 329 16.09 -20.71 -7.37
N LEU A 330 16.51 -19.85 -8.32
CA LEU A 330 16.68 -18.41 -8.05
C LEU A 330 15.43 -17.57 -8.30
N PHE A 331 14.44 -18.01 -9.09
CA PHE A 331 13.31 -17.12 -9.39
C PHE A 331 12.49 -16.79 -8.15
N LEU A 332 12.40 -17.72 -7.19
CA LEU A 332 11.76 -17.48 -5.89
C LEU A 332 12.54 -16.50 -5.01
N HIS A 333 13.77 -16.12 -5.36
CA HIS A 333 14.53 -15.09 -4.65
C HIS A 333 14.13 -13.68 -5.06
N TYR A 334 13.43 -13.51 -6.19
CA TYR A 334 13.12 -12.21 -6.73
C TYR A 334 11.59 -12.04 -6.86
N PRO A 335 10.97 -11.11 -6.10
CA PRO A 335 9.52 -10.93 -6.13
C PRO A 335 8.98 -10.59 -7.53
N ASP A 336 9.74 -9.87 -8.35
CA ASP A 336 9.38 -9.55 -9.74
C ASP A 336 9.38 -10.79 -10.64
N GLU A 337 10.32 -11.73 -10.45
CA GLU A 337 10.32 -12.99 -11.20
C GLU A 337 9.14 -13.88 -10.79
N ILE A 338 8.82 -13.94 -9.49
CA ILE A 338 7.61 -14.63 -8.99
C ILE A 338 6.37 -14.04 -9.67
N LEU A 339 6.24 -12.71 -9.68
CA LEU A 339 5.11 -12.03 -10.32
C LEU A 339 5.06 -12.29 -11.83
N GLY A 340 6.19 -12.23 -12.53
CA GLY A 340 6.28 -12.55 -13.96
C GLY A 340 5.87 -13.98 -14.32
N CYS A 341 5.86 -14.87 -13.32
CA CYS A 341 5.41 -16.25 -13.40
C CYS A 341 4.00 -16.48 -12.83
N THR A 342 3.32 -15.44 -12.35
CA THR A 342 2.01 -15.52 -11.69
C THR A 342 0.87 -15.21 -12.64
N ASP A 343 -0.09 -16.13 -12.72
CA ASP A 343 -1.40 -15.95 -13.38
C ASP A 343 -2.52 -16.11 -12.33
N GLY A 344 -3.71 -15.55 -12.58
CA GLY A 344 -4.87 -15.80 -11.73
C GLY A 344 -5.81 -14.60 -11.61
N VAL A 345 -6.50 -14.50 -10.48
CA VAL A 345 -7.41 -13.39 -10.16
C VAL A 345 -7.06 -12.84 -8.79
N PHE A 346 -6.99 -11.51 -8.68
CA PHE A 346 -6.80 -10.81 -7.42
C PHE A 346 -7.68 -9.56 -7.38
N GLU A 347 -8.47 -9.40 -6.31
CA GLU A 347 -9.50 -8.39 -6.15
C GLU A 347 -10.44 -8.29 -7.37
N GLY A 348 -10.81 -9.45 -7.93
CA GLY A 348 -11.66 -9.53 -9.12
C GLY A 348 -10.99 -9.12 -10.44
N LYS A 349 -9.71 -8.75 -10.43
CA LYS A 349 -8.94 -8.41 -11.62
C LYS A 349 -8.09 -9.59 -12.09
N GLN A 350 -8.14 -9.87 -13.39
CA GLN A 350 -7.29 -10.88 -14.01
C GLN A 350 -5.83 -10.44 -13.95
N ILE A 351 -4.97 -11.34 -13.48
CA ILE A 351 -3.52 -11.27 -13.51
C ILE A 351 -3.01 -12.24 -14.57
N THR A 352 -2.14 -11.77 -15.47
CA THR A 352 -1.47 -12.59 -16.48
C THR A 352 0.01 -12.27 -16.47
N ARG A 353 0.85 -13.21 -16.06
CA ARG A 353 2.32 -13.04 -15.94
C ARG A 353 2.72 -11.75 -15.22
N GLY A 354 2.07 -11.48 -14.08
CA GLY A 354 2.33 -10.29 -13.26
C GLY A 354 1.73 -9.00 -13.82
N ARG A 355 0.96 -9.07 -14.91
CA ARG A 355 0.25 -7.92 -15.47
C ARG A 355 -1.21 -7.94 -15.08
N ARG A 356 -1.71 -6.80 -14.63
CA ARG A 356 -3.10 -6.62 -14.21
C ARG A 356 -3.82 -5.70 -15.18
N LYS A 357 -5.04 -6.06 -15.59
CA LYS A 357 -5.86 -5.14 -16.41
C LYS A 357 -6.21 -3.88 -15.61
N MET A 358 -5.87 -2.70 -16.14
CA MET A 358 -5.88 -1.44 -15.38
C MET A 358 -7.24 -0.79 -15.23
N LYS A 359 -8.20 -0.99 -16.14
CA LYS A 359 -9.39 -0.12 -16.15
C LYS A 359 -10.71 -0.86 -16.01
N ASP A 360 -11.41 -0.55 -14.92
CA ASP A 360 -12.87 -0.58 -14.89
C ASP A 360 -13.36 0.86 -14.93
N ILE A 361 -13.91 1.28 -16.08
CA ILE A 361 -14.43 2.64 -16.32
C ILE A 361 -15.55 3.03 -15.35
N ARG A 362 -16.10 2.08 -14.59
CA ARG A 362 -17.20 2.28 -13.63
C ARG A 362 -16.71 2.48 -12.19
N VAL A 363 -15.41 2.44 -11.94
CA VAL A 363 -14.85 2.67 -10.60
C VAL A 363 -14.44 4.13 -10.44
N ILE A 364 -14.80 4.73 -9.31
CA ILE A 364 -14.37 6.08 -8.95
C ILE A 364 -12.89 6.05 -8.56
N GLN A 365 -12.08 6.92 -9.15
CA GLN A 365 -10.68 7.08 -8.77
C GLN A 365 -10.54 8.16 -7.68
N ASP A 366 -10.42 7.74 -6.42
CA ASP A 366 -10.41 8.59 -5.22
C ASP A 366 -9.07 8.62 -4.47
N PHE A 367 -8.01 8.13 -5.11
CA PHE A 367 -6.64 7.98 -4.57
C PHE A 367 -6.48 6.99 -3.39
N SER A 368 -7.55 6.28 -2.99
CA SER A 368 -7.47 5.20 -1.99
C SER A 368 -6.50 4.10 -2.43
N LYS A 369 -6.37 3.87 -3.73
CA LYS A 369 -5.36 3.04 -4.40
C LYS A 369 -4.56 3.90 -5.40
N PRO A 370 -3.41 3.40 -5.89
CA PRO A 370 -2.71 4.06 -7.00
C PRO A 370 -3.65 4.28 -8.18
N ILE A 371 -3.63 5.48 -8.76
CA ILE A 371 -4.40 5.76 -9.98
C ILE A 371 -3.79 5.04 -11.18
N THR A 372 -4.65 4.62 -12.10
CA THR A 372 -4.28 3.83 -13.28
C THR A 372 -4.56 4.63 -14.54
N PHE A 373 -3.55 4.78 -15.39
CA PHE A 373 -3.61 5.47 -16.67
C PHE A 373 -3.77 4.48 -17.82
N GLU A 374 -4.52 4.87 -18.86
CA GLU A 374 -4.70 4.00 -20.04
C GLU A 374 -3.40 3.79 -20.81
N ASN A 375 -2.59 4.86 -20.92
CA ASN A 375 -1.28 4.80 -21.54
C ASN A 375 -0.30 5.75 -20.84
N ARG A 376 0.65 5.17 -20.10
CA ARG A 376 1.67 5.95 -19.38
C ARG A 376 2.57 6.81 -20.27
N ALA A 377 2.64 6.52 -21.58
CA ALA A 377 3.43 7.29 -22.55
C ALA A 377 2.64 8.45 -23.20
N THR A 378 1.35 8.59 -22.89
CA THR A 378 0.49 9.64 -23.43
C THR A 378 0.58 10.89 -22.54
N PRO A 379 0.81 12.10 -23.09
CA PRO A 379 0.76 13.33 -22.31
C PRO A 379 -0.58 13.46 -21.57
N GLY A 380 -0.55 13.83 -20.30
CA GLY A 380 -1.76 13.94 -19.46
C GLY A 380 -2.20 15.38 -19.23
N VAL A 381 -3.51 15.58 -19.14
CA VAL A 381 -4.17 16.78 -18.61
C VAL A 381 -4.97 16.37 -17.38
N PHE A 382 -4.61 16.93 -16.24
CA PHE A 382 -5.17 16.54 -14.95
C PHE A 382 -5.77 17.75 -14.27
N VAL A 383 -7.07 17.68 -13.96
CA VAL A 383 -7.83 18.82 -13.44
C VAL A 383 -8.29 18.52 -12.03
N PHE A 384 -7.88 19.34 -11.08
CA PHE A 384 -8.33 19.30 -9.68
C PHE A 384 -9.23 20.51 -9.44
N TRP A 385 -10.50 20.26 -9.15
CA TRP A 385 -11.54 21.27 -9.20
C TRP A 385 -12.23 21.47 -7.85
N ASN A 386 -12.10 22.64 -7.26
CA ASN A 386 -12.84 23.02 -6.06
C ASN A 386 -14.24 23.52 -6.43
N LEU A 387 -15.27 22.68 -6.26
CA LEU A 387 -16.65 23.03 -6.63
C LEU A 387 -17.32 24.01 -5.66
N GLU A 388 -16.74 24.24 -4.47
CA GLU A 388 -17.22 25.28 -3.57
C GLU A 388 -16.84 26.69 -4.07
N ASP A 389 -15.68 26.83 -4.70
CA ASP A 389 -15.27 28.11 -5.30
C ASP A 389 -15.94 28.32 -6.66
N PHE A 390 -16.00 27.26 -7.47
CA PHE A 390 -16.55 27.31 -8.82
C PHE A 390 -17.47 26.10 -9.08
N PRO A 391 -18.76 26.17 -8.70
CA PRO A 391 -19.68 25.05 -8.87
C PRO A 391 -20.01 24.79 -10.34
N PHE A 392 -20.20 23.52 -10.70
CA PHE A 392 -20.71 23.16 -12.02
C PHE A 392 -22.20 23.53 -12.17
N PRO A 393 -22.67 23.82 -13.39
CA PRO A 393 -24.07 24.10 -13.65
C PRO A 393 -24.97 22.91 -13.26
N THR A 394 -26.09 23.15 -12.58
CA THR A 394 -26.93 22.05 -12.05
C THR A 394 -28.10 21.64 -12.95
N THR A 395 -28.50 22.49 -13.90
CA THR A 395 -29.72 22.25 -14.71
C THR A 395 -29.35 21.78 -16.12
N GLY A 396 -29.69 20.53 -16.45
CA GLY A 396 -29.54 19.97 -17.80
C GLY A 396 -28.14 19.50 -18.17
N TRP A 397 -27.21 19.48 -17.21
CA TRP A 397 -25.84 19.00 -17.41
C TRP A 397 -25.66 17.61 -16.82
N THR A 398 -25.02 16.74 -17.57
CA THR A 398 -24.54 15.43 -17.11
C THR A 398 -23.03 15.50 -16.86
N PRO A 399 -22.45 14.57 -16.07
CA PRO A 399 -21.00 14.47 -15.93
C PRO A 399 -20.27 14.38 -17.27
N ASP A 400 -20.81 13.61 -18.23
CA ASP A 400 -20.24 13.48 -19.57
C ASP A 400 -20.27 14.81 -20.34
N ALA A 401 -21.38 15.56 -20.27
CA ALA A 401 -21.46 16.87 -20.93
C ALA A 401 -20.49 17.90 -20.33
N ILE A 402 -20.29 17.87 -19.01
CA ILE A 402 -19.30 18.71 -18.32
C ILE A 402 -17.89 18.32 -18.77
N TYR A 403 -17.59 17.03 -18.82
CA TYR A 403 -16.31 16.51 -19.26
C TYR A 403 -16.02 16.94 -20.71
N GLU A 404 -16.94 16.72 -21.66
CA GLU A 404 -16.77 17.14 -23.06
C GLU A 404 -16.51 18.64 -23.19
N LYS A 405 -17.19 19.45 -22.37
CA LYS A 405 -16.99 20.89 -22.35
C LYS A 405 -15.59 21.27 -21.86
N ILE A 406 -15.09 20.62 -20.81
CA ILE A 406 -13.73 20.84 -20.28
C ILE A 406 -12.68 20.36 -21.29
N ASP A 407 -12.88 19.18 -21.89
CA ASP A 407 -12.02 18.61 -22.93
C ASP A 407 -11.87 19.55 -24.13
N SER A 408 -12.98 20.20 -24.55
CA SER A 408 -12.97 21.18 -25.64
C SER A 408 -12.08 22.41 -25.39
N ALA A 409 -11.71 22.71 -24.14
CA ALA A 409 -10.81 23.80 -23.79
C ALA A 409 -9.33 23.48 -24.04
N PHE A 410 -8.99 22.21 -24.29
CA PHE A 410 -7.62 21.76 -24.54
C PHE A 410 -7.44 21.37 -26.01
N PRO A 411 -6.90 22.28 -26.86
CA PRO A 411 -6.70 22.00 -28.27
C PRO A 411 -5.56 20.99 -28.47
N GLY A 412 -5.90 19.78 -28.90
CA GLY A 412 -4.94 18.71 -29.18
C GLY A 412 -5.63 17.36 -29.30
N ALA A 413 -4.95 16.37 -29.86
CA ALA A 413 -5.40 14.98 -29.84
C ALA A 413 -4.31 14.12 -29.21
N GLY A 414 -4.70 13.00 -28.61
CA GLY A 414 -3.76 12.06 -28.00
C GLY A 414 -3.20 12.52 -26.66
N TYR A 415 -4.07 13.04 -25.78
CA TYR A 415 -3.80 13.22 -24.35
C TYR A 415 -4.82 12.43 -23.53
N GLU A 416 -4.46 12.09 -22.29
CA GLU A 416 -5.39 11.53 -21.31
C GLU A 416 -5.91 12.67 -20.42
N LEU A 417 -7.25 12.83 -20.34
CA LEU A 417 -7.89 13.81 -19.46
C LEU A 417 -8.53 13.10 -18.26
N SER A 418 -8.25 13.59 -17.05
CA SER A 418 -8.95 13.19 -15.82
C SER A 418 -9.27 14.40 -14.96
N ILE A 419 -10.46 14.40 -14.39
CA ILE A 419 -11.02 15.51 -13.62
C ILE A 419 -11.45 15.00 -12.26
N TRP A 420 -10.90 15.56 -11.19
CA TRP A 420 -11.32 15.31 -9.81
C TRP A 420 -12.00 16.56 -9.26
N ALA A 421 -13.30 16.47 -9.02
CA ALA A 421 -14.14 17.55 -8.58
C ALA A 421 -14.53 17.36 -7.11
N TYR A 422 -14.04 18.26 -6.24
CA TYR A 422 -14.22 18.19 -4.80
C TYR A 422 -15.50 18.91 -4.39
N VAL A 423 -16.40 18.18 -3.73
CA VAL A 423 -17.69 18.72 -3.26
C VAL A 423 -17.67 18.93 -1.75
N LYS A 424 -18.38 19.97 -1.31
CA LYS A 424 -18.55 20.31 0.11
C LYS A 424 -19.51 19.36 0.83
N ASP A 425 -20.69 19.17 0.25
CA ASP A 425 -21.77 18.41 0.87
C ASP A 425 -21.94 17.06 0.20
N GLU A 426 -21.93 16.01 1.01
CA GLU A 426 -22.27 14.65 0.59
C GLU A 426 -23.73 14.50 0.12
N GLN A 427 -24.56 15.53 0.25
CA GLN A 427 -25.97 15.53 -0.19
C GLN A 427 -26.30 16.66 -1.20
N GLY A 428 -25.30 17.37 -1.73
CA GLY A 428 -25.48 18.46 -2.70
C GLY A 428 -25.78 18.00 -4.13
N SER A 429 -25.99 18.94 -5.06
CA SER A 429 -26.34 18.66 -6.47
C SER A 429 -25.34 17.78 -7.22
N TRP A 430 -24.08 17.76 -6.78
CA TRP A 430 -23.01 16.90 -7.29
C TRP A 430 -22.45 15.96 -6.21
N GLY A 431 -23.14 15.87 -5.07
CA GLY A 431 -22.85 14.92 -3.99
C GLY A 431 -23.72 13.65 -4.09
N GLY A 432 -23.81 12.88 -3.01
CA GLY A 432 -24.69 11.73 -2.90
C GLY A 432 -24.25 10.58 -3.81
N ASP A 433 -25.15 10.15 -4.70
CA ASP A 433 -24.90 9.04 -5.62
C ASP A 433 -23.68 9.28 -6.52
N PHE A 434 -23.37 10.54 -6.85
CA PHE A 434 -22.17 10.89 -7.63
C PHE A 434 -20.85 10.54 -6.91
N LEU A 435 -20.85 10.42 -5.58
CA LEU A 435 -19.66 10.05 -4.80
C LEU A 435 -19.42 8.54 -4.73
N THR A 436 -20.42 7.72 -5.07
CA THR A 436 -20.39 6.27 -4.80
C THR A 436 -20.77 5.40 -5.99
N ASN A 437 -21.55 5.92 -6.93
CA ASN A 437 -22.09 5.17 -8.06
C ASN A 437 -21.82 5.90 -9.38
N LYS A 438 -20.70 5.56 -10.01
CA LYS A 438 -20.33 6.11 -11.32
C LYS A 438 -21.16 5.45 -12.43
N THR A 439 -22.17 6.18 -12.92
CA THR A 439 -23.03 5.74 -14.04
C THR A 439 -22.62 6.31 -15.40
N TRP A 440 -21.69 7.26 -15.43
CA TRP A 440 -21.19 7.93 -16.63
C TRP A 440 -19.91 7.29 -17.13
N GLU A 441 -19.53 7.55 -18.38
CA GLU A 441 -18.38 6.92 -19.03
C GLU A 441 -17.10 7.74 -18.83
N SER A 442 -17.22 9.07 -18.88
CA SER A 442 -16.12 10.03 -18.80
C SER A 442 -15.26 9.92 -17.52
N SER A 443 -13.99 10.32 -17.61
CA SER A 443 -13.02 10.34 -16.51
C SER A 443 -13.17 11.59 -15.61
N ILE A 444 -14.40 11.91 -15.23
CA ILE A 444 -14.70 12.89 -14.19
C ILE A 444 -15.14 12.17 -12.92
N TYR A 445 -14.58 12.57 -11.77
CA TYR A 445 -14.78 11.90 -10.49
C TYR A 445 -15.18 12.94 -9.45
N PHE A 446 -16.27 12.68 -8.73
CA PHE A 446 -16.71 13.55 -7.63
C PHE A 446 -16.17 12.98 -6.33
N LEU A 447 -15.44 13.80 -5.57
CA LEU A 447 -14.77 13.40 -4.34
C LEU A 447 -15.28 14.23 -3.16
N PRO A 448 -15.44 13.64 -1.96
CA PRO A 448 -15.80 14.39 -0.77
C PRO A 448 -14.63 15.30 -0.37
N GLY A 449 -14.93 16.56 -0.11
CA GLY A 449 -13.96 17.56 0.30
C GLY A 449 -13.67 17.63 1.80
N GLY A 450 -14.25 16.73 2.61
CA GLY A 450 -13.93 16.63 4.03
C GLY A 450 -14.53 17.72 4.92
N GLY A 451 -15.49 18.52 4.43
CA GLY A 451 -16.23 19.50 5.21
C GLY A 451 -16.12 20.91 4.66
N ASP A 452 -15.48 21.82 5.41
CA ASP A 452 -15.42 23.24 5.04
C ASP A 452 -14.42 23.55 3.90
N LYS A 453 -14.33 24.84 3.53
CA LYS A 453 -13.42 25.32 2.48
C LYS A 453 -11.96 24.94 2.71
N SER A 454 -11.49 24.95 3.96
CA SER A 454 -10.10 24.60 4.27
C SER A 454 -9.88 23.10 4.13
N ALA A 455 -10.83 22.30 4.60
CA ALA A 455 -10.77 20.85 4.44
C ALA A 455 -10.74 20.44 2.96
N ILE A 456 -11.54 21.08 2.10
CA ILE A 456 -11.54 20.82 0.65
C ILE A 456 -10.16 21.09 0.06
N ARG A 457 -9.55 22.20 0.46
CA ARG A 457 -8.23 22.60 -0.04
C ARG A 457 -7.14 21.63 0.40
N ASN A 458 -7.09 21.25 1.68
CA ASN A 458 -6.15 20.26 2.19
C ASN A 458 -6.36 18.89 1.52
N ARG A 459 -7.62 18.47 1.38
CA ARG A 459 -7.97 17.22 0.70
C ARG A 459 -7.44 17.20 -0.74
N MET A 460 -7.70 18.27 -1.49
CA MET A 460 -7.21 18.43 -2.86
C MET A 460 -5.68 18.44 -2.91
N LEU A 461 -5.02 19.08 -1.96
CA LEU A 461 -3.56 19.13 -1.85
C LEU A 461 -2.94 17.74 -1.61
N HIS A 462 -3.52 16.97 -0.70
CA HIS A 462 -3.10 15.59 -0.42
C HIS A 462 -3.24 14.72 -1.67
N ASP A 463 -4.37 14.84 -2.36
CA ASP A 463 -4.65 14.04 -3.55
C ASP A 463 -3.76 14.46 -4.74
N ILE A 464 -3.34 15.73 -4.85
CA ILE A 464 -2.30 16.17 -5.81
C ILE A 464 -0.96 15.49 -5.52
N PHE A 465 -0.58 15.32 -4.25
CA PHE A 465 0.65 14.59 -3.92
C PHE A 465 0.56 13.10 -4.23
N LEU A 466 -0.60 12.48 -3.94
CA LEU A 466 -0.85 11.07 -4.27
C LEU A 466 -0.84 10.87 -5.78
N TRP A 467 -1.49 11.75 -6.54
CA TRP A 467 -1.43 11.81 -8.00
C TRP A 467 0.02 11.89 -8.49
N LYS A 468 0.81 12.81 -7.93
CA LYS A 468 2.22 12.97 -8.30
C LYS A 468 3.05 11.72 -8.00
N ALA A 469 2.74 10.98 -6.93
CA ALA A 469 3.42 9.72 -6.61
C ALA A 469 3.09 8.60 -7.62
N ASP A 470 1.90 8.65 -8.22
CA ASP A 470 1.43 7.64 -9.17
C ASP A 470 1.82 7.95 -10.63
N VAL A 471 2.09 9.21 -10.94
CA VAL A 471 2.49 9.69 -12.27
C VAL A 471 4.01 9.58 -12.44
N GLU A 472 4.45 8.67 -13.31
CA GLU A 472 5.82 8.63 -13.83
C GLU A 472 6.17 9.92 -14.62
N PRO A 473 7.44 10.32 -14.73
CA PRO A 473 7.87 11.69 -15.07
C PRO A 473 7.74 12.08 -16.56
N ASP A 474 6.59 11.77 -17.18
CA ASP A 474 6.19 12.32 -18.47
C ASP A 474 5.56 13.72 -18.30
N PRO A 475 5.56 14.57 -19.34
CA PRO A 475 5.04 15.94 -19.24
C PRO A 475 3.52 15.92 -18.99
N ALA A 476 3.17 16.04 -17.71
CA ALA A 476 1.79 16.19 -17.26
C ALA A 476 1.44 17.68 -17.06
N ASN A 477 0.28 18.08 -17.59
CA ASN A 477 -0.28 19.40 -17.37
C ASN A 477 -1.29 19.32 -16.22
N LEU A 478 -0.97 19.98 -15.10
CA LEU A 478 -1.83 20.03 -13.94
C LEU A 478 -2.60 21.36 -13.93
N PHE A 479 -3.92 21.27 -13.91
CA PHE A 479 -4.83 22.40 -13.76
C PHE A 479 -5.51 22.34 -12.39
N ILE A 480 -5.37 23.42 -11.62
CA ILE A 480 -6.03 23.58 -10.33
C ILE A 480 -7.10 24.66 -10.50
N VAL A 481 -8.36 24.26 -10.42
CA VAL A 481 -9.51 25.15 -10.59
C VAL A 481 -10.01 25.55 -9.21
N ALA A 482 -9.54 26.70 -8.73
CA ALA A 482 -9.78 27.21 -7.39
C ALA A 482 -9.60 28.72 -7.34
N ASN A 483 -10.04 29.36 -6.27
CA ASN A 483 -9.84 30.80 -6.11
C ASN A 483 -8.33 31.13 -6.00
N VAL A 484 -7.78 31.73 -7.07
CA VAL A 484 -6.34 32.03 -7.19
C VAL A 484 -5.83 32.86 -6.00
N ALA A 485 -6.62 33.83 -5.52
CA ALA A 485 -6.20 34.67 -4.41
C ALA A 485 -6.09 33.87 -3.09
N GLU A 486 -6.98 32.91 -2.87
CA GLU A 486 -6.94 32.03 -1.69
C GLU A 486 -5.77 31.04 -1.78
N VAL A 487 -5.52 30.48 -2.97
CA VAL A 487 -4.37 29.60 -3.21
C VAL A 487 -3.03 30.30 -2.97
N VAL A 488 -2.89 31.56 -3.41
CA VAL A 488 -1.66 32.35 -3.22
C VAL A 488 -1.44 32.77 -1.76
N GLN A 489 -2.52 32.97 -1.01
CA GLN A 489 -2.45 33.33 0.42
C GLN A 489 -2.15 32.13 1.33
N ASP A 490 -2.37 30.91 0.85
CA ASP A 490 -2.04 29.70 1.57
C ASP A 490 -0.56 29.34 1.33
N ASP A 491 0.28 29.58 2.34
CA ASP A 491 1.72 29.36 2.26
C ASP A 491 2.07 27.89 1.93
N GLU A 492 1.30 26.92 2.43
CA GLU A 492 1.55 25.50 2.24
C GLU A 492 1.18 25.10 0.80
N PHE A 493 -0.04 25.44 0.37
CA PHE A 493 -0.50 25.16 -0.98
C PHE A 493 0.38 25.84 -2.05
N SER A 494 0.72 27.11 -1.84
CA SER A 494 1.59 27.89 -2.73
C SER A 494 3.00 27.28 -2.82
N SER A 495 3.59 26.89 -1.69
CA SER A 495 4.90 26.22 -1.65
C SER A 495 4.91 24.90 -2.43
N ILE A 496 3.78 24.19 -2.47
CA ILE A 496 3.66 22.92 -3.18
C ILE A 496 3.51 23.14 -4.69
N ILE A 497 2.77 24.16 -5.12
CA ILE A 497 2.74 24.56 -6.53
C ILE A 497 4.16 24.89 -7.00
N ASP A 498 4.90 25.69 -6.23
CA ASP A 498 6.28 26.05 -6.52
C ASP A 498 7.19 24.81 -6.61
N LEU A 499 7.01 23.85 -5.70
CA LEU A 499 7.73 22.58 -5.73
C LEU A 499 7.43 21.79 -7.00
N LEU A 500 6.16 21.62 -7.37
CA LEU A 500 5.76 20.89 -8.57
C LEU A 500 6.33 21.53 -9.84
N GLN A 501 6.32 22.86 -9.93
CA GLN A 501 6.92 23.59 -11.05
C GLN A 501 8.44 23.39 -11.13
N ARG A 502 9.15 23.38 -10.00
CA ARG A 502 10.60 23.07 -9.95
C ARG A 502 10.90 21.64 -10.37
N MET A 503 9.96 20.73 -10.16
CA MET A 503 10.02 19.33 -10.60
C MET A 503 9.56 19.14 -12.05
N HIS A 504 9.46 20.22 -12.84
CA HIS A 504 9.11 20.25 -14.26
C HIS A 504 7.66 19.87 -14.61
N TYR A 505 6.75 19.84 -13.64
CA TYR A 505 5.31 19.78 -13.94
C TYR A 505 4.81 21.14 -14.44
N LYS A 506 3.95 21.14 -15.45
CA LYS A 506 3.30 22.37 -15.92
C LYS A 506 2.02 22.60 -15.10
N VAL A 507 2.15 23.38 -14.02
CA VAL A 507 1.03 23.69 -13.11
C VAL A 507 0.39 25.03 -13.47
N SER A 508 -0.94 25.04 -13.64
CA SER A 508 -1.75 26.23 -13.89
C SER A 508 -2.89 26.33 -12.87
N VAL A 509 -2.92 27.39 -12.08
CA VAL A 509 -4.07 27.70 -11.21
C VAL A 509 -5.00 28.65 -11.98
N VAL A 510 -6.24 28.25 -12.20
CA VAL A 510 -7.19 28.98 -13.06
C VAL A 510 -8.55 29.16 -12.37
N PRO A 511 -9.26 30.27 -12.63
CA PRO A 511 -10.65 30.39 -12.20
C PRO A 511 -11.57 29.49 -13.03
N GLY A 512 -12.76 29.16 -12.52
CA GLY A 512 -13.75 28.36 -13.26
C GLY A 512 -14.18 28.96 -14.60
N SER A 513 -14.08 30.29 -14.75
CA SER A 513 -14.37 30.99 -16.01
C SER A 513 -13.45 30.60 -17.17
N PHE A 514 -12.31 29.95 -16.90
CA PHE A 514 -11.40 29.45 -17.94
C PHE A 514 -12.09 28.47 -18.90
N PHE A 515 -13.11 27.73 -18.44
CA PHE A 515 -13.80 26.70 -19.21
C PHE A 515 -15.14 27.15 -19.82
N GLU A 516 -15.56 28.41 -19.60
CA GLU A 516 -16.76 29.03 -20.18
C GLU A 516 -18.04 28.14 -20.16
N PHE A 517 -18.53 27.80 -18.97
CA PHE A 517 -19.80 27.07 -18.79
C PHE A 517 -21.06 27.88 -19.08
#